data_AF-A0A258TVJ6-F1
#
_entry.id   AF-A0A258TVJ6-F1
#
_cell.length_a   1.000
_cell.length_b   1.000
_cell.length_c   1.000
_cell.angle_alpha   90.00
_cell.angle_beta   90.00
_cell.angle_gamma   90.00
#
_symmetry.space_group_name_H-M   'P 1'
#
loop_
_entity.id
_entity.type
_entity.pdbx_description
1 polymer ?
#
loop_
_entity_poly.entity_id
_entity_poly.type
_entity_poly.pdbx_seq_one_letter_code
_entity_poly.pdbx_strand_id
1 'polypeptide(L)'
;MAKLKLSTLAVTMSLALAPNIGSASVVGFLGNFDVINDTGSTAHGFEIELEGLHSYEITDTFGGEGRWFPSGRGYDSATSVVRYGAPSITEYTNGAIFGTKVTYFGVFDGTKWDYGTPTVPVGQFATPGDNCWSGGGLAGGYNASTPCDHFGVGTTKNATKTTYSWLHDTGAGVLTNANGVVSLPAPAWNVIPAVVPVGAPPAPPIVEAVIEAPIPENEAQFGEAIWVKVFTTELENEVELEDLIGGNPVIDNAVTEVEWQLLQYDPKHPASGVLESGYGIPVGPNAASIVRRYEFYKYSGEYKAEDHEALLVIDNSNPVESEIGTYIGAQNAAANLNVAAVPEPETYAMLLVGVGLIGLRLRQRGRSAALS
;
A
#
# COMPACT_ATOMS: atom_id res chain seq x y z
N MET A 1 61.36 -27.92 -49.61
CA MET A 1 60.40 -26.80 -49.55
C MET A 1 59.03 -27.36 -49.23
N ALA A 2 58.20 -26.56 -48.54
CA ALA A 2 56.88 -26.88 -47.96
C ALA A 2 56.89 -27.63 -46.62
N LYS A 3 56.77 -26.86 -45.53
CA LYS A 3 56.35 -27.34 -44.21
C LYS A 3 54.83 -27.43 -44.19
N LEU A 4 54.34 -28.59 -43.76
CA LEU A 4 52.96 -28.85 -43.34
C LEU A 4 52.77 -28.31 -41.91
N LYS A 5 51.63 -27.67 -41.60
CA LYS A 5 50.64 -28.14 -40.59
C LYS A 5 49.72 -27.05 -40.01
N LEU A 6 48.44 -27.45 -39.99
CA LEU A 6 47.40 -27.29 -38.97
C LEU A 6 46.91 -25.87 -38.58
N SER A 7 45.82 -25.49 -39.25
CA SER A 7 44.55 -25.01 -38.70
C SER A 7 44.44 -24.89 -37.17
N THR A 8 44.39 -23.65 -36.68
CA THR A 8 44.00 -23.32 -35.31
C THR A 8 42.50 -23.03 -35.28
N LEU A 9 41.75 -23.93 -34.63
CA LEU A 9 40.32 -23.73 -34.32
C LEU A 9 40.25 -22.81 -33.08
N ALA A 10 39.88 -21.54 -33.28
CA ALA A 10 39.61 -20.62 -32.17
C ALA A 10 38.20 -20.89 -31.64
N VAL A 11 38.09 -21.53 -30.47
CA VAL A 11 36.84 -21.60 -29.71
C VAL A 11 36.76 -20.35 -28.84
N THR A 12 36.03 -19.34 -29.31
CA THR A 12 35.60 -18.20 -28.49
C THR A 12 34.45 -18.65 -27.61
N MET A 13 34.74 -18.91 -26.33
CA MET A 13 33.74 -19.19 -25.31
C MET A 13 33.50 -17.89 -24.53
N SER A 14 32.57 -17.06 -25.03
CA SER A 14 32.12 -15.83 -24.35
C SER A 14 31.17 -16.20 -23.21
N LEU A 15 31.71 -16.51 -22.02
CA LEU A 15 30.92 -16.47 -20.78
C LEU A 15 30.88 -15.01 -20.29
N ALA A 16 29.96 -14.23 -20.84
CA ALA A 16 29.52 -12.99 -20.20
C ALA A 16 28.54 -13.37 -19.07
N LEU A 17 29.08 -13.81 -17.93
CA LEU A 17 28.37 -13.73 -16.65
C LEU A 17 28.51 -12.29 -16.16
N ALA A 18 27.71 -11.39 -16.73
CA ALA A 18 27.46 -10.12 -16.07
C ALA A 18 26.76 -10.44 -14.75
N PRO A 19 27.26 -9.99 -13.59
CA PRO A 19 26.44 -10.04 -12.38
C PRO A 19 25.18 -9.22 -12.68
N ASN A 20 24.01 -9.82 -12.47
CA ASN A 20 22.77 -9.06 -12.43
C ASN A 20 22.93 -8.04 -11.29
N ILE A 21 23.19 -6.79 -11.65
CA ILE A 21 23.06 -5.66 -10.73
C ILE A 21 21.55 -5.44 -10.58
N GLY A 22 20.92 -6.21 -9.71
CA GLY A 22 19.54 -5.96 -9.32
C GLY A 22 19.52 -4.76 -8.37
N SER A 23 18.90 -3.67 -8.80
CA SER A 23 18.40 -2.66 -7.85
C SER A 23 17.10 -3.21 -7.28
N ALA A 24 16.87 -3.02 -5.97
CA ALA A 24 15.58 -3.37 -5.38
C ALA A 24 14.46 -2.62 -6.12
N SER A 25 13.40 -3.33 -6.52
CA SER A 25 12.22 -2.73 -7.16
C SER A 25 10.98 -3.04 -6.32
N VAL A 26 9.91 -2.26 -6.43
CA VAL A 26 8.64 -2.58 -5.77
C VAL A 26 7.85 -3.56 -6.63
N VAL A 27 7.22 -4.56 -6.01
CA VAL A 27 6.31 -5.53 -6.65
C VAL A 27 4.89 -4.96 -6.75
N GLY A 28 4.43 -4.30 -5.69
CA GLY A 28 3.15 -3.58 -5.64
C GLY A 28 2.91 -2.94 -4.28
N PHE A 29 1.89 -2.07 -4.24
CA PHE A 29 1.36 -1.42 -3.06
C PHE A 29 -0.01 -1.98 -2.73
N LEU A 30 -0.29 -2.18 -1.46
CA LEU A 30 -1.57 -2.66 -0.96
C LEU A 30 -2.13 -1.61 0.01
N GLY A 31 -3.44 -1.39 -0.02
CA GLY A 31 -4.16 -0.58 0.95
C GLY A 31 -5.47 -1.26 1.32
N ASN A 32 -5.73 -1.40 2.62
CA ASN A 32 -6.91 -2.05 3.18
C ASN A 32 -7.43 -1.22 4.35
N PHE A 33 -8.73 -0.95 4.39
CA PHE A 33 -9.26 0.06 5.28
C PHE A 33 -10.76 -0.11 5.54
N ASP A 34 -11.16 0.19 6.77
CA ASP A 34 -12.56 0.39 7.10
C ASP A 34 -13.01 1.82 6.75
N VAL A 35 -14.25 1.92 6.28
CA VAL A 35 -14.93 3.20 6.04
C VAL A 35 -16.25 3.20 6.77
N ILE A 36 -16.48 4.24 7.56
CA ILE A 36 -17.77 4.50 8.21
C ILE A 36 -18.62 5.33 7.24
N ASN A 37 -19.91 5.00 7.14
CA ASN A 37 -20.87 5.83 6.45
C ASN A 37 -21.47 6.85 7.42
N ASP A 38 -20.93 8.07 7.43
CA ASP A 38 -21.44 9.21 8.18
C ASP A 38 -22.01 10.33 7.30
N THR A 39 -22.31 9.99 6.03
CA THR A 39 -22.79 10.92 4.99
C THR A 39 -24.26 11.35 5.13
N GLY A 40 -24.95 10.87 6.17
CA GLY A 40 -26.34 11.24 6.46
C GLY A 40 -27.40 10.47 5.68
N SER A 41 -27.03 9.51 4.83
CA SER A 41 -27.98 8.61 4.18
C SER A 41 -27.39 7.22 3.92
N THR A 42 -28.25 6.21 3.76
CA THR A 42 -27.79 4.86 3.39
C THR A 42 -27.08 4.91 2.04
N ALA A 43 -25.85 4.38 2.01
CA ALA A 43 -25.11 4.16 0.77
C ALA A 43 -25.44 2.78 0.21
N HIS A 44 -25.38 2.64 -1.11
CA HIS A 44 -25.62 1.40 -1.84
C HIS A 44 -24.40 0.99 -2.67
N GLY A 45 -23.23 1.47 -2.29
CA GLY A 45 -21.97 1.12 -2.92
C GLY A 45 -20.84 2.03 -2.44
N PHE A 46 -19.64 1.73 -2.89
CA PHE A 46 -18.43 2.48 -2.60
C PHE A 46 -17.51 2.44 -3.81
N GLU A 47 -16.91 3.58 -4.12
CA GLU A 47 -16.02 3.76 -5.26
C GLU A 47 -14.64 4.22 -4.78
N ILE A 48 -13.61 3.54 -5.28
CA ILE A 48 -12.21 3.94 -5.17
C ILE A 48 -11.78 4.40 -6.56
N GLU A 49 -11.59 5.70 -6.72
CA GLU A 49 -11.08 6.30 -7.95
C GLU A 49 -9.56 6.47 -7.85
N LEU A 50 -8.84 5.88 -8.81
CA LEU A 50 -7.38 5.86 -8.89
C LEU A 50 -6.95 6.54 -10.18
N GLU A 51 -6.68 7.84 -10.09
CA GLU A 51 -6.25 8.65 -11.23
C GLU A 51 -4.84 8.23 -11.68
N GLY A 52 -4.61 8.21 -12.99
CA GLY A 52 -3.32 7.86 -13.60
C GLY A 52 -2.97 6.37 -13.63
N LEU A 53 -3.88 5.51 -13.16
CA LEU A 53 -3.74 4.05 -13.22
C LEU A 53 -4.64 3.43 -14.29
N HIS A 54 -4.10 2.42 -14.98
CA HIS A 54 -4.87 1.51 -15.82
C HIS A 54 -5.35 0.30 -15.01
N SER A 55 -6.38 -0.37 -15.52
CA SER A 55 -6.98 -1.56 -14.92
C SER A 55 -5.99 -2.71 -14.74
N TYR A 56 -5.02 -2.86 -15.65
CA TYR A 56 -3.96 -3.88 -15.53
C TYR A 56 -2.95 -3.58 -14.42
N GLU A 57 -2.97 -2.36 -13.88
CA GLU A 57 -2.14 -1.93 -12.74
C GLU A 57 -2.85 -2.19 -11.41
N ILE A 58 -4.13 -2.58 -11.44
CA ILE A 58 -4.86 -3.07 -10.27
C ILE A 58 -4.54 -4.54 -10.11
N THR A 59 -3.75 -4.86 -9.09
CA THR A 59 -3.31 -6.23 -8.82
C THR A 59 -4.28 -6.99 -7.94
N ASP A 60 -5.10 -6.26 -7.17
CA ASP A 60 -5.94 -6.84 -6.14
C ASP A 60 -7.11 -5.96 -5.73
N THR A 61 -8.16 -6.58 -5.22
CA THR A 61 -9.29 -5.92 -4.58
C THR A 61 -9.83 -6.80 -3.45
N PHE A 62 -10.16 -6.21 -2.31
CA PHE A 62 -10.73 -6.95 -1.19
C PHE A 62 -12.08 -7.58 -1.59
N GLY A 63 -12.19 -8.91 -1.49
CA GLY A 63 -13.36 -9.67 -1.97
C GLY A 63 -13.44 -9.90 -3.48
N GLY A 64 -12.35 -9.64 -4.23
CA GLY A 64 -12.25 -9.92 -5.66
C GLY A 64 -12.32 -11.41 -6.01
N GLU A 65 -12.65 -11.71 -7.27
CA GLU A 65 -12.71 -13.10 -7.76
C GLU A 65 -11.31 -13.75 -7.87
N GLY A 66 -11.26 -15.08 -7.70
CA GLY A 66 -10.03 -15.86 -7.90
C GLY A 66 -9.03 -15.78 -6.75
N ARG A 67 -9.47 -15.31 -5.58
CA ARG A 67 -8.67 -15.15 -4.35
C ARG A 67 -9.10 -16.13 -3.26
N TRP A 68 -8.36 -16.14 -2.16
CA TRP A 68 -8.68 -16.94 -0.97
C TRP A 68 -9.91 -16.41 -0.23
N PHE A 69 -10.25 -15.12 -0.38
CA PHE A 69 -11.50 -14.59 0.13
C PHE A 69 -12.71 -15.00 -0.73
N PRO A 70 -13.85 -15.31 -0.09
CA PRO A 70 -15.12 -15.43 -0.78
C PRO A 70 -15.53 -14.13 -1.49
N SER A 71 -15.95 -14.25 -2.75
CA SER A 71 -16.37 -13.13 -3.60
C SER A 71 -17.90 -12.93 -3.69
N GLY A 72 -18.67 -13.74 -2.95
CA GLY A 72 -20.12 -13.64 -2.89
C GLY A 72 -20.59 -12.40 -2.14
N ARG A 73 -21.90 -12.28 -1.96
CA ARG A 73 -22.54 -11.09 -1.38
C ARG A 73 -23.22 -11.42 -0.05
N GLY A 74 -23.38 -10.42 0.81
CA GLY A 74 -24.01 -10.55 2.12
C GLY A 74 -23.05 -10.60 3.30
N TYR A 75 -23.52 -11.15 4.43
CA TYR A 75 -22.87 -11.04 5.75
C TYR A 75 -22.25 -12.34 6.26
N ASP A 76 -22.38 -13.43 5.51
CA ASP A 76 -21.85 -14.75 5.90
C ASP A 76 -20.40 -14.86 5.44
N SER A 77 -19.48 -14.98 6.41
CA SER A 77 -18.03 -15.08 6.16
C SER A 77 -17.63 -16.32 5.36
N ALA A 78 -18.48 -17.34 5.25
CA ALA A 78 -18.22 -18.48 4.39
C ALA A 78 -18.43 -18.16 2.90
N THR A 79 -19.14 -17.07 2.58
CA THR A 79 -19.57 -16.77 1.21
C THR A 79 -19.26 -15.35 0.75
N SER A 80 -19.03 -14.42 1.68
CA SER A 80 -18.85 -13.00 1.41
C SER A 80 -17.94 -12.36 2.44
N VAL A 81 -17.02 -11.50 2.00
CA VAL A 81 -16.26 -10.62 2.89
C VAL A 81 -16.79 -9.18 2.87
N VAL A 82 -17.27 -8.69 1.72
CA VAL A 82 -17.92 -7.37 1.60
C VAL A 82 -19.39 -7.59 1.27
N ARG A 83 -20.34 -6.89 1.92
CA ARG A 83 -21.78 -7.08 1.64
C ARG A 83 -22.15 -6.95 0.16
N TYR A 84 -21.43 -6.12 -0.57
CA TYR A 84 -21.59 -5.88 -2.01
C TYR A 84 -20.89 -6.93 -2.90
N GLY A 85 -20.17 -7.90 -2.34
CA GLY A 85 -19.35 -8.86 -3.07
C GLY A 85 -18.24 -8.23 -3.91
N ALA A 86 -17.75 -8.98 -4.90
CA ALA A 86 -16.63 -8.55 -5.73
C ALA A 86 -16.91 -7.21 -6.44
N PRO A 87 -15.93 -6.30 -6.48
CA PRO A 87 -16.07 -5.03 -7.17
C PRO A 87 -15.96 -5.20 -8.68
N SER A 88 -16.45 -4.20 -9.41
CA SER A 88 -16.08 -3.98 -10.82
C SER A 88 -14.84 -3.10 -10.92
N ILE A 89 -14.02 -3.34 -11.95
CA ILE A 89 -12.84 -2.52 -12.27
C ILE A 89 -13.09 -1.91 -13.65
N THR A 90 -13.22 -0.58 -13.71
CA THR A 90 -13.56 0.12 -14.95
C THR A 90 -12.62 1.30 -15.18
N GLU A 91 -12.01 1.38 -16.35
CA GLU A 91 -11.22 2.54 -16.74
C GLU A 91 -12.10 3.72 -17.15
N TYR A 92 -11.62 4.93 -16.92
CA TYR A 92 -12.27 6.15 -17.38
C TYR A 92 -11.29 7.12 -18.04
N THR A 93 -11.83 8.04 -18.82
CA THR A 93 -11.09 9.18 -19.36
C THR A 93 -11.99 10.41 -19.30
N ASN A 94 -11.48 11.48 -18.71
CA ASN A 94 -12.13 12.78 -18.62
C ASN A 94 -11.19 13.86 -19.16
N GLY A 95 -11.32 14.17 -20.45
CA GLY A 95 -10.40 15.07 -21.14
C GLY A 95 -8.98 14.50 -21.19
N ALA A 96 -8.04 15.16 -20.52
CA ALA A 96 -6.64 14.73 -20.43
C ALA A 96 -6.36 13.81 -19.22
N ILE A 97 -7.31 13.69 -18.29
CA ILE A 97 -7.19 12.85 -17.11
C ILE A 97 -7.74 11.46 -17.44
N PHE A 98 -7.03 10.42 -17.01
CA PHE A 98 -7.49 9.03 -17.09
C PHE A 98 -7.30 8.37 -15.74
N GLY A 99 -7.96 7.24 -15.52
CA GLY A 99 -7.77 6.46 -14.31
C GLY A 99 -8.63 5.20 -14.30
N THR A 100 -8.66 4.55 -13.14
CA THR A 100 -9.44 3.34 -12.92
C THR A 100 -10.34 3.50 -11.70
N LYS A 101 -11.57 3.01 -11.79
CA LYS A 101 -12.54 2.95 -10.70
C LYS A 101 -12.70 1.51 -10.24
N VAL A 102 -12.46 1.25 -8.96
CA VAL A 102 -12.85 0.01 -8.29
C VAL A 102 -14.16 0.27 -7.56
N THR A 103 -15.24 -0.34 -8.03
CA THR A 103 -16.61 -0.03 -7.57
C THR A 103 -17.28 -1.26 -6.97
N TYR A 104 -17.59 -1.16 -5.67
CA TYR A 104 -18.45 -2.08 -4.94
C TYR A 104 -19.88 -1.53 -4.96
N PHE A 105 -20.89 -2.32 -5.32
CA PHE A 105 -22.25 -1.80 -5.36
C PHE A 105 -23.34 -2.85 -5.10
N GLY A 106 -24.44 -2.37 -4.55
CA GLY A 106 -25.71 -3.07 -4.39
C GLY A 106 -26.27 -3.51 -5.74
N VAL A 107 -27.19 -4.45 -5.74
CA VAL A 107 -28.01 -4.80 -6.91
C VAL A 107 -29.41 -4.27 -6.66
N PHE A 108 -29.90 -3.45 -7.58
CA PHE A 108 -31.27 -2.93 -7.56
C PHE A 108 -32.18 -3.84 -8.39
N ASP A 109 -33.26 -4.34 -7.80
CA ASP A 109 -34.21 -5.23 -8.47
C ASP A 109 -35.36 -4.50 -9.21
N GLY A 110 -35.30 -3.17 -9.26
CA GLY A 110 -36.38 -2.30 -9.75
C GLY A 110 -37.27 -1.74 -8.64
N THR A 111 -37.19 -2.28 -7.42
CA THR A 111 -37.97 -1.84 -6.26
C THR A 111 -37.10 -1.54 -5.05
N LYS A 112 -36.06 -2.34 -4.81
CA LYS A 112 -35.16 -2.21 -3.65
C LYS A 112 -33.74 -2.64 -4.00
N TRP A 113 -32.81 -2.14 -3.19
CA TRP A 113 -31.43 -2.62 -3.16
C TRP A 113 -31.35 -3.88 -2.30
N ASP A 114 -30.50 -4.82 -2.69
CA ASP A 114 -30.20 -6.04 -1.93
C ASP A 114 -29.44 -5.72 -0.62
N TYR A 115 -28.50 -4.78 -0.69
CA TYR A 115 -27.64 -4.36 0.40
C TYR A 115 -27.43 -2.83 0.39
N GLY A 116 -27.10 -2.32 1.57
CA GLY A 116 -26.69 -0.94 1.77
C GLY A 116 -25.96 -0.79 3.09
N THR A 117 -25.16 0.26 3.19
CA THR A 117 -24.44 0.66 4.40
C THR A 117 -25.27 1.74 5.07
N PRO A 118 -25.92 1.47 6.21
CA PRO A 118 -26.68 2.49 6.93
C PRO A 118 -25.74 3.61 7.38
N THR A 119 -26.30 4.81 7.53
CA THR A 119 -25.53 5.94 8.05
C THR A 119 -25.55 5.99 9.58
N VAL A 120 -24.52 6.56 10.17
CA VAL A 120 -24.43 6.88 11.59
C VAL A 120 -23.96 8.33 11.76
N PRO A 121 -24.44 9.10 12.76
CA PRO A 121 -23.90 10.43 12.99
C PRO A 121 -22.40 10.39 13.27
N VAL A 122 -21.69 11.40 12.80
CA VAL A 122 -20.24 11.55 12.99
C VAL A 122 -19.86 11.32 14.45
N GLY A 123 -18.87 10.42 14.68
CA GLY A 123 -18.33 10.12 16.01
C GLY A 123 -19.20 9.21 16.90
N GLN A 124 -20.35 8.72 16.42
CA GLN A 124 -21.20 7.77 17.15
C GLN A 124 -20.85 6.30 16.88
N PHE A 125 -19.97 6.04 15.90
CA PHE A 125 -19.41 4.73 15.63
C PHE A 125 -17.90 4.89 15.46
N ALA A 126 -17.16 3.90 15.96
CA ALA A 126 -15.74 3.76 15.75
C ALA A 126 -15.47 2.30 15.43
N THR A 127 -14.56 2.07 14.50
CA THR A 127 -14.03 0.74 14.20
C THR A 127 -12.62 0.64 14.77
N PRO A 128 -12.09 -0.53 15.14
CA PRO A 128 -10.66 -0.71 15.39
C PRO A 128 -9.80 -0.67 14.12
N GLY A 129 -10.38 -0.54 12.92
CA GLY A 129 -9.62 -0.30 11.68
C GLY A 129 -9.78 -1.34 10.59
N ASP A 130 -10.17 -2.57 10.95
CA ASP A 130 -10.13 -3.72 10.05
C ASP A 130 -11.26 -4.73 10.33
N ASN A 131 -12.38 -4.24 10.85
CA ASN A 131 -13.40 -5.09 11.44
C ASN A 131 -14.72 -5.04 10.65
N CYS A 132 -14.89 -4.07 9.74
CA CYS A 132 -16.14 -3.82 9.02
C CYS A 132 -16.40 -4.80 7.85
N TRP A 133 -16.24 -6.10 8.09
CA TRP A 133 -16.46 -7.17 7.12
C TRP A 133 -16.93 -8.46 7.80
N SER A 134 -17.43 -9.43 7.04
CA SER A 134 -18.12 -10.62 7.58
C SER A 134 -17.27 -11.46 8.56
N GLY A 135 -15.94 -11.44 8.43
CA GLY A 135 -15.01 -12.11 9.34
C GLY A 135 -14.27 -11.18 10.30
N GLY A 136 -14.56 -9.89 10.29
CA GLY A 136 -13.78 -8.86 10.98
C GLY A 136 -14.01 -8.78 12.50
N GLY A 137 -14.86 -9.62 13.08
CA GLY A 137 -14.98 -9.70 14.54
C GLY A 137 -15.55 -8.46 15.24
N LEU A 138 -16.30 -7.59 14.52
CA LEU A 138 -17.04 -6.49 15.14
C LEU A 138 -17.90 -6.97 16.31
N ALA A 139 -17.95 -6.16 17.38
CA ALA A 139 -18.86 -6.41 18.50
C ALA A 139 -20.31 -6.36 18.00
N GLY A 140 -21.03 -7.48 18.13
CA GLY A 140 -22.39 -7.63 17.58
C GLY A 140 -22.45 -8.16 16.15
N GLY A 141 -21.30 -8.43 15.52
CA GLY A 141 -21.16 -9.00 14.19
C GLY A 141 -21.40 -8.00 13.05
N TYR A 142 -20.83 -8.30 11.88
CA TYR A 142 -21.09 -7.55 10.66
C TYR A 142 -22.45 -7.94 10.07
N ASN A 143 -23.38 -6.99 9.98
CA ASN A 143 -24.77 -7.24 9.60
C ASN A 143 -25.43 -6.00 8.96
N ALA A 144 -26.73 -6.09 8.65
CA ALA A 144 -27.47 -5.03 7.97
C ALA A 144 -27.51 -3.68 8.72
N SER A 145 -27.31 -3.67 10.04
CA SER A 145 -27.27 -2.46 10.86
C SER A 145 -25.86 -1.89 11.01
N THR A 146 -24.82 -2.55 10.52
CA THR A 146 -23.43 -2.10 10.64
C THR A 146 -23.17 -0.92 9.70
N PRO A 147 -22.82 0.28 10.23
CA PRO A 147 -22.74 1.52 9.46
C PRO A 147 -21.37 1.73 8.81
N CYS A 148 -20.64 0.66 8.52
CA CYS A 148 -19.31 0.70 7.94
C CYS A 148 -19.09 -0.53 7.05
N ASP A 149 -18.10 -0.43 6.16
CA ASP A 149 -17.60 -1.54 5.36
C ASP A 149 -16.08 -1.47 5.22
N HIS A 150 -15.48 -2.63 4.95
CA HIS A 150 -14.06 -2.79 4.68
C HIS A 150 -13.81 -2.90 3.19
N PHE A 151 -12.80 -2.18 2.70
CA PHE A 151 -12.40 -2.18 1.31
C PHE A 151 -10.88 -2.23 1.20
N GLY A 152 -10.39 -2.71 0.07
CA GLY A 152 -8.97 -2.71 -0.20
C GLY A 152 -8.66 -2.82 -1.68
N VAL A 153 -7.49 -2.31 -2.05
CA VAL A 153 -6.99 -2.33 -3.42
C VAL A 153 -5.48 -2.52 -3.43
N GLY A 154 -5.02 -3.37 -4.34
CA GLY A 154 -3.61 -3.54 -4.68
C GLY A 154 -3.29 -2.87 -6.00
N THR A 155 -2.13 -2.21 -6.08
CA THR A 155 -1.67 -1.50 -7.28
C THR A 155 -0.20 -1.78 -7.57
N THR A 156 0.23 -1.70 -8.84
CA THR A 156 1.66 -1.84 -9.19
C THR A 156 2.46 -0.55 -9.01
N LYS A 157 1.79 0.61 -8.89
CA LYS A 157 2.38 1.94 -8.72
C LYS A 157 1.37 2.89 -8.06
N ASN A 158 1.83 4.03 -7.55
CA ASN A 158 0.93 5.05 -6.99
C ASN A 158 0.01 5.66 -8.07
N ALA A 159 -1.25 5.88 -7.68
CA ALA A 159 -2.13 6.80 -8.38
C ALA A 159 -1.64 8.25 -8.23
N THR A 160 -1.94 9.11 -9.21
CA THR A 160 -1.68 10.55 -9.09
C THR A 160 -2.63 11.21 -8.09
N LYS A 161 -3.82 10.62 -7.92
CA LYS A 161 -4.82 11.00 -6.93
C LYS A 161 -5.70 9.80 -6.61
N THR A 162 -5.98 9.60 -5.32
CA THR A 162 -6.96 8.62 -4.84
C THR A 162 -8.18 9.36 -4.29
N THR A 163 -9.38 8.96 -4.69
CA THR A 163 -10.63 9.51 -4.14
C THR A 163 -11.54 8.37 -3.70
N TYR A 164 -12.04 8.47 -2.48
CA TYR A 164 -12.94 7.51 -1.87
C TYR A 164 -14.34 8.12 -1.80
N SER A 165 -15.36 7.36 -2.20
CA SER A 165 -16.73 7.86 -2.13
C SER A 165 -17.76 6.77 -1.89
N TRP A 166 -18.64 7.01 -0.92
CA TRP A 166 -19.92 6.31 -0.84
C TRP A 166 -20.78 6.64 -2.06
N LEU A 167 -21.55 5.64 -2.50
CA LEU A 167 -22.46 5.77 -3.62
C LEU A 167 -23.90 5.81 -3.12
N HIS A 168 -24.60 6.90 -3.41
CA HIS A 168 -25.98 7.13 -3.00
C HIS A 168 -26.95 7.01 -4.16
N ASP A 169 -28.12 6.43 -3.90
CA ASP A 169 -29.19 6.36 -4.90
C ASP A 169 -29.86 7.73 -5.07
N THR A 170 -29.84 8.24 -6.30
CA THR A 170 -30.53 9.46 -6.73
C THR A 170 -31.97 9.22 -7.15
N GLY A 171 -32.39 7.96 -7.18
CA GLY A 171 -33.73 7.50 -7.54
C GLY A 171 -33.68 6.38 -8.58
N ALA A 172 -34.54 5.38 -8.37
CA ALA A 172 -34.74 4.25 -9.29
C ALA A 172 -33.45 3.45 -9.61
N GLY A 173 -32.54 3.33 -8.65
CA GLY A 173 -31.35 2.50 -8.79
C GLY A 173 -30.14 3.21 -9.40
N VAL A 174 -30.16 4.55 -9.46
CA VAL A 174 -29.08 5.33 -10.10
C VAL A 174 -28.14 5.88 -9.04
N LEU A 175 -26.92 5.35 -8.99
CA LEU A 175 -25.90 5.73 -8.02
C LEU A 175 -25.13 6.99 -8.42
N THR A 176 -24.79 7.81 -7.43
CA THR A 176 -23.88 8.96 -7.54
C THR A 176 -22.91 9.03 -6.37
N ASN A 177 -21.74 9.62 -6.59
CA ASN A 177 -20.73 9.90 -5.56
C ASN A 177 -20.78 11.35 -5.03
N ALA A 178 -21.68 12.20 -5.54
CA ALA A 178 -21.64 13.65 -5.32
C ALA A 178 -21.69 14.10 -3.84
N ASN A 179 -22.35 13.34 -2.97
CA ASN A 179 -22.47 13.64 -1.53
C ASN A 179 -21.81 12.56 -0.66
N GLY A 180 -20.99 11.70 -1.25
CA GLY A 180 -20.42 10.53 -0.59
C GLY A 180 -18.92 10.60 -0.35
N VAL A 181 -18.26 11.72 -0.68
CA VAL A 181 -16.80 11.85 -0.58
C VAL A 181 -16.34 11.60 0.85
N VAL A 182 -15.36 10.70 1.00
CA VAL A 182 -14.78 10.33 2.29
C VAL A 182 -13.40 10.98 2.44
N SER A 183 -13.22 11.68 3.55
CA SER A 183 -11.92 12.28 3.92
C SER A 183 -11.07 11.27 4.67
N LEU A 184 -10.55 10.28 3.94
CA LEU A 184 -9.62 9.29 4.46
C LEU A 184 -8.29 9.42 3.68
N PRO A 185 -7.24 10.01 4.28
CA PRO A 185 -5.95 10.17 3.63
C PRO A 185 -5.38 8.82 3.18
N ALA A 186 -4.94 8.70 1.93
CA ALA A 186 -4.29 7.50 1.41
C ALA A 186 -2.76 7.68 1.41
N PRO A 187 -1.97 6.69 1.85
CA PRO A 187 -0.52 6.75 1.77
C PRO A 187 -0.05 6.62 0.31
N ALA A 188 0.75 7.57 -0.13
CA ALA A 188 1.55 7.48 -1.35
C ALA A 188 2.94 6.94 -1.00
N TRP A 189 3.38 5.90 -1.70
CA TRP A 189 4.65 5.24 -1.38
C TRP A 189 5.81 5.80 -2.19
N ASN A 190 6.82 6.36 -1.53
CA ASN A 190 8.06 6.76 -2.19
C ASN A 190 9.15 5.73 -1.89
N VAL A 191 9.57 4.98 -2.91
CA VAL A 191 10.63 3.98 -2.78
C VAL A 191 11.89 4.49 -3.45
N ILE A 192 12.88 4.83 -2.62
CA ILE A 192 14.16 5.38 -3.05
C ILE A 192 15.15 4.21 -3.14
N PRO A 193 15.62 3.84 -4.34
CA PRO A 193 16.62 2.79 -4.49
C PRO A 193 17.92 3.17 -3.78
N ALA A 194 18.57 2.20 -3.15
CA ALA A 194 19.87 2.46 -2.56
C ALA A 194 20.92 2.76 -3.65
N VAL A 195 21.74 3.78 -3.42
CA VAL A 195 22.92 4.05 -4.25
C VAL A 195 24.00 3.03 -3.88
N VAL A 196 24.18 2.00 -4.70
CA VAL A 196 25.18 0.95 -4.47
C VAL A 196 26.46 1.29 -5.27
N PRO A 197 27.63 1.49 -4.62
CA PRO A 197 28.89 1.64 -5.33
C PRO A 197 29.18 0.45 -6.25
N VAL A 198 29.82 0.69 -7.39
CA VAL A 198 30.17 -0.37 -8.35
C VAL A 198 31.00 -1.46 -7.65
N GLY A 199 30.47 -2.67 -7.58
CA GLY A 199 31.10 -3.84 -6.95
C GLY A 199 30.75 -4.06 -5.48
N ALA A 200 29.91 -3.22 -4.86
CA ALA A 200 29.33 -3.46 -3.54
C ALA A 200 28.07 -4.36 -3.64
N PRO A 201 27.72 -5.09 -2.57
CA PRO A 201 26.47 -5.84 -2.53
C PRO A 201 25.26 -4.90 -2.64
N PRO A 202 24.13 -5.38 -3.20
CA PRO A 202 22.86 -4.64 -3.17
C PRO A 202 22.56 -4.14 -1.76
N ALA A 203 22.14 -2.88 -1.65
CA ALA A 203 21.69 -2.29 -0.41
C ALA A 203 20.16 -2.17 -0.43
N PRO A 204 19.50 -2.35 0.72
CA PRO A 204 18.05 -2.23 0.82
C PRO A 204 17.57 -0.81 0.50
N PRO A 205 16.41 -0.65 -0.16
CA PRO A 205 15.86 0.66 -0.47
C PRO A 205 15.42 1.41 0.80
N ILE A 206 15.17 2.70 0.68
CA ILE A 206 14.40 3.46 1.65
C ILE A 206 12.95 3.45 1.17
N VAL A 207 12.01 3.16 2.07
CA VAL A 207 10.58 3.09 1.74
C VAL A 207 9.84 4.08 2.61
N GLU A 208 9.47 5.19 2.00
CA GLU A 208 8.71 6.26 2.62
C GLU A 208 7.23 6.09 2.29
N ALA A 209 6.37 6.39 3.25
CA ALA A 209 4.95 6.57 2.98
C ALA A 209 4.59 7.99 3.34
N VAL A 210 3.99 8.65 2.36
CA VAL A 210 3.65 10.06 2.34
C VAL A 210 2.14 10.14 2.49
N ILE A 211 1.66 10.69 3.61
CA ILE A 211 0.23 10.95 3.81
C ILE A 211 0.03 12.46 3.84
N GLU A 212 -0.81 12.95 2.94
CA GLU A 212 -1.18 14.37 2.86
C GLU A 212 -2.45 14.65 3.66
N ALA A 213 -2.48 15.77 4.38
CA ALA A 213 -3.67 16.26 5.05
C ALA A 213 -4.80 16.57 4.03
N PRO A 214 -6.07 16.32 4.38
CA PRO A 214 -7.19 16.70 3.53
C PRO A 214 -7.19 18.21 3.22
N ILE A 215 -7.44 18.56 1.96
CA ILE A 215 -7.59 19.95 1.53
C ILE A 215 -8.91 20.49 2.10
N PRO A 216 -8.89 21.64 2.82
CA PRO A 216 -10.12 22.23 3.37
C PRO A 216 -10.99 22.87 2.29
N GLU A 217 -12.29 23.01 2.55
CA GLU A 217 -13.20 23.77 1.67
C GLU A 217 -12.77 25.24 1.50
N ASN A 218 -12.17 25.81 2.56
CA ASN A 218 -11.56 27.13 2.52
C ASN A 218 -10.04 27.03 2.50
N GLU A 219 -9.47 26.95 1.30
CA GLU A 219 -8.02 26.89 1.08
C GLU A 219 -7.25 28.15 1.53
N ALA A 220 -7.92 29.21 2.00
CA ALA A 220 -7.25 30.38 2.56
C ALA A 220 -6.83 30.22 4.03
N GLN A 221 -7.30 29.15 4.69
CA GLN A 221 -7.06 28.86 6.12
C GLN A 221 -6.41 27.48 6.29
N PHE A 222 -5.93 27.21 7.49
CA PHE A 222 -5.52 25.86 7.85
C PHE A 222 -6.72 24.90 7.81
N GLY A 223 -6.45 23.64 7.46
CA GLY A 223 -7.48 22.60 7.45
C GLY A 223 -7.82 22.06 8.84
N GLU A 224 -8.72 21.08 8.90
CA GLU A 224 -8.91 20.31 10.14
C GLU A 224 -7.67 19.47 10.45
N ALA A 225 -7.21 19.55 11.70
CA ALA A 225 -6.05 18.80 12.15
C ALA A 225 -6.42 17.36 12.53
N ILE A 226 -5.55 16.43 12.14
CA ILE A 226 -5.73 14.99 12.33
C ILE A 226 -4.45 14.44 12.94
N TRP A 227 -4.56 13.76 14.08
CA TRP A 227 -3.46 12.96 14.60
C TRP A 227 -3.39 11.63 13.86
N VAL A 228 -2.19 11.27 13.43
CA VAL A 228 -1.91 9.96 12.83
C VAL A 228 -0.90 9.25 13.69
N LYS A 229 -1.24 8.02 14.08
CA LYS A 229 -0.34 7.09 14.72
C LYS A 229 0.06 6.02 13.72
N VAL A 230 1.35 5.84 13.50
CA VAL A 230 1.89 4.88 12.53
C VAL A 230 2.56 3.75 13.26
N PHE A 231 2.22 2.52 12.91
CA PHE A 231 2.97 1.33 13.30
C PHE A 231 3.65 0.80 12.05
N THR A 232 4.97 0.61 12.10
CA THR A 232 5.74 0.05 10.99
C THR A 232 6.23 -1.34 11.33
N THR A 233 6.25 -2.21 10.33
CA THR A 233 6.70 -3.58 10.42
C THR A 233 7.45 -3.99 9.16
N GLU A 234 8.63 -4.56 9.33
CA GLU A 234 9.41 -5.18 8.26
C GLU A 234 9.29 -6.70 8.34
N LEU A 235 9.05 -7.35 7.20
CA LEU A 235 8.87 -8.80 7.12
C LEU A 235 9.81 -9.41 6.08
N GLU A 236 10.29 -10.62 6.37
CA GLU A 236 11.15 -11.38 5.45
C GLU A 236 10.37 -12.10 4.33
N ASN A 237 9.04 -11.98 4.30
CA ASN A 237 8.17 -12.53 3.26
C ASN A 237 7.30 -11.43 2.65
N GLU A 238 6.85 -11.66 1.42
CA GLU A 238 5.80 -10.86 0.79
C GLU A 238 4.48 -11.04 1.56
N VAL A 239 3.63 -10.02 1.51
CA VAL A 239 2.28 -10.04 2.09
C VAL A 239 1.22 -9.92 1.00
N GLU A 240 0.06 -10.52 1.26
CA GLU A 240 -1.12 -10.39 0.42
C GLU A 240 -2.11 -9.36 1.03
N LEU A 241 -3.10 -8.89 0.27
CA LEU A 241 -4.09 -7.94 0.80
C LEU A 241 -4.91 -8.57 1.94
N GLU A 242 -5.10 -9.89 1.85
CA GLU A 242 -5.70 -10.76 2.86
C GLU A 242 -4.95 -10.75 4.20
N ASP A 243 -3.66 -10.41 4.20
CA ASP A 243 -2.87 -10.32 5.43
C ASP A 243 -3.05 -8.98 6.16
N LEU A 244 -3.58 -7.97 5.47
CA LEU A 244 -3.74 -6.61 5.97
C LEU A 244 -5.07 -6.39 6.71
N ILE A 245 -5.50 -7.40 7.48
CA ILE A 245 -6.71 -7.38 8.30
C ILE A 245 -6.38 -7.57 9.79
N GLY A 246 -7.20 -6.99 10.66
CA GLY A 246 -7.07 -7.14 12.10
C GLY A 246 -7.26 -8.59 12.54
N GLY A 247 -6.49 -9.04 13.52
CA GLY A 247 -6.45 -10.45 13.92
C GLY A 247 -5.40 -11.28 13.17
N ASN A 248 -4.84 -10.77 12.06
CA ASN A 248 -3.71 -11.42 11.40
C ASN A 248 -2.41 -11.09 12.16
N PRO A 249 -1.54 -12.07 12.46
CA PRO A 249 -0.25 -11.82 13.11
C PRO A 249 0.65 -10.79 12.40
N VAL A 250 0.51 -10.62 11.07
CA VAL A 250 1.20 -9.61 10.27
C VAL A 250 0.89 -8.19 10.76
N ILE A 251 -0.36 -7.95 11.20
CA ILE A 251 -0.81 -6.66 11.76
C ILE A 251 -0.63 -6.63 13.28
N ASP A 252 -1.03 -7.69 13.97
CA ASP A 252 -1.20 -7.64 15.44
C ASP A 252 0.08 -7.86 16.25
N ASN A 253 1.04 -8.65 15.73
CA ASN A 253 2.19 -9.14 16.51
C ASN A 253 3.53 -8.55 16.09
N ALA A 254 3.54 -7.71 15.06
CA ALA A 254 4.73 -7.18 14.49
C ALA A 254 4.61 -5.66 14.52
N VAL A 255 5.41 -5.03 15.38
CA VAL A 255 5.58 -3.57 15.46
C VAL A 255 7.06 -3.36 15.72
N THR A 256 7.78 -2.81 14.74
CA THR A 256 9.19 -2.42 14.90
C THR A 256 9.31 -0.98 15.36
N GLU A 257 8.33 -0.13 15.02
CA GLU A 257 8.34 1.30 15.32
C GLU A 257 6.91 1.85 15.49
N VAL A 258 6.77 2.85 16.37
CA VAL A 258 5.52 3.62 16.55
C VAL A 258 5.85 5.10 16.47
N GLU A 259 5.21 5.81 15.54
CA GLU A 259 5.34 7.25 15.33
C GLU A 259 3.99 7.94 15.52
N TRP A 260 4.00 9.18 16.01
CA TRP A 260 2.84 10.06 15.98
C TRP A 260 3.19 11.29 15.14
N GLN A 261 2.21 11.78 14.39
CA GLN A 261 2.34 13.01 13.63
C GLN A 261 0.99 13.73 13.52
N LEU A 262 0.98 15.03 13.70
CA LEU A 262 -0.17 15.87 13.37
C LEU A 262 -0.13 16.23 11.89
N LEU A 263 -1.22 15.92 11.19
CA LEU A 263 -1.49 16.34 9.83
C LEU A 263 -2.46 17.51 9.83
N GLN A 264 -2.06 18.60 9.18
CA GLN A 264 -2.93 19.75 8.94
C GLN A 264 -2.50 20.47 7.66
N TYR A 265 -3.46 20.79 6.79
CA TYR A 265 -3.20 21.60 5.60
C TYR A 265 -2.73 23.00 6.02
N ASP A 266 -1.59 23.46 5.49
CA ASP A 266 -1.10 24.84 5.61
C ASP A 266 -1.16 25.54 4.24
N PRO A 267 -1.95 26.62 4.09
CA PRO A 267 -2.08 27.34 2.83
C PRO A 267 -0.78 28.03 2.35
N LYS A 268 0.16 28.29 3.26
CA LYS A 268 1.46 28.92 2.97
C LYS A 268 2.55 27.89 2.72
N HIS A 269 2.45 26.72 3.36
CA HIS A 269 3.41 25.63 3.21
C HIS A 269 2.69 24.28 3.08
N PRO A 270 2.06 23.95 1.94
CA PRO A 270 1.28 22.71 1.80
C PRO A 270 2.05 21.43 2.18
N ALA A 271 3.38 21.43 2.00
CA ALA A 271 4.26 20.33 2.38
C ALA A 271 4.40 20.10 3.90
N SER A 272 3.99 21.03 4.77
CA SER A 272 4.01 20.83 6.22
C SER A 272 2.87 19.94 6.72
N GLY A 273 1.82 19.75 5.90
CA GLY A 273 0.71 18.85 6.17
C GLY A 273 0.97 17.42 5.69
N VAL A 274 2.25 17.01 5.65
CA VAL A 274 2.68 15.73 5.12
C VAL A 274 3.36 14.93 6.22
N LEU A 275 2.92 13.69 6.39
CA LEU A 275 3.59 12.69 7.22
C LEU A 275 4.52 11.89 6.32
N GLU A 276 5.81 11.85 6.68
CA GLU A 276 6.82 11.02 6.04
C GLU A 276 7.29 9.96 7.05
N SER A 277 6.76 8.74 6.96
CA SER A 277 7.23 7.64 7.81
C SER A 277 8.39 6.90 7.13
N GLY A 278 9.44 6.58 7.91
CA GLY A 278 10.62 5.86 7.44
C GLY A 278 11.67 6.72 6.72
N TYR A 279 11.66 8.04 6.93
CA TYR A 279 12.56 8.96 6.24
C TYR A 279 14.04 8.63 6.51
N GLY A 280 14.79 8.41 5.43
CA GLY A 280 16.25 8.27 5.48
C GLY A 280 16.79 6.97 6.10
N ILE A 281 15.92 6.05 6.55
CA ILE A 281 16.30 4.77 7.14
C ILE A 281 16.08 3.67 6.10
N PRO A 282 17.14 2.99 5.63
CA PRO A 282 17.00 1.84 4.76
C PRO A 282 16.27 0.72 5.49
N VAL A 283 15.45 -0.03 4.75
CA VAL A 283 14.76 -1.19 5.30
C VAL A 283 15.75 -2.26 5.72
N GLY A 284 15.33 -3.18 6.59
CA GLY A 284 16.12 -4.35 6.96
C GLY A 284 16.64 -5.10 5.72
N PRO A 285 17.88 -5.63 5.76
CA PRO A 285 18.52 -6.25 4.60
C PRO A 285 17.79 -7.49 4.04
N ASN A 286 16.94 -8.12 4.86
CA ASN A 286 16.12 -9.27 4.48
C ASN A 286 14.65 -8.92 4.24
N ALA A 287 14.26 -7.63 4.34
CA ALA A 287 12.87 -7.24 4.23
C ALA A 287 12.37 -7.47 2.80
N ALA A 288 11.44 -8.42 2.65
CA ALA A 288 10.70 -8.65 1.42
C ALA A 288 9.41 -7.82 1.37
N SER A 289 8.94 -7.31 2.51
CA SER A 289 7.83 -6.36 2.55
C SER A 289 7.92 -5.42 3.76
N ILE A 290 7.26 -4.27 3.62
CA ILE A 290 6.92 -3.39 4.74
C ILE A 290 5.41 -3.32 4.84
N VAL A 291 4.92 -3.39 6.07
CA VAL A 291 3.55 -3.12 6.45
C VAL A 291 3.51 -1.90 7.35
N ARG A 292 2.58 -0.99 7.09
CA ARG A 292 2.27 0.16 7.94
C ARG A 292 0.79 0.17 8.30
N ARG A 293 0.50 0.28 9.59
CA ARG A 293 -0.84 0.54 10.11
C ARG A 293 -0.92 1.99 10.53
N TYR A 294 -1.87 2.72 9.97
CA TYR A 294 -2.15 4.12 10.30
C TYR A 294 -3.45 4.19 11.09
N GLU A 295 -3.40 4.72 12.30
CA GLU A 295 -4.60 5.02 13.09
C GLU A 295 -4.80 6.54 13.09
N PHE A 296 -5.99 6.97 12.70
CA PHE A 296 -6.35 8.39 12.56
C PHE A 296 -7.26 8.81 13.70
N TYR A 297 -6.97 9.97 14.30
CA TYR A 297 -7.74 10.56 15.39
C TYR A 297 -8.00 12.03 15.09
N LYS A 298 -9.19 12.51 15.49
CA LYS A 298 -9.47 13.95 15.44
C LYS A 298 -8.51 14.69 16.37
N TYR A 299 -8.10 15.89 16.00
CA TYR A 299 -7.52 16.81 16.96
C TYR A 299 -8.62 17.34 17.90
N SER A 300 -8.38 17.28 19.22
CA SER A 300 -9.31 17.80 20.25
C SER A 300 -8.79 19.01 21.00
N GLY A 301 -7.63 19.55 20.60
CA GLY A 301 -7.09 20.76 21.19
C GLY A 301 -7.73 22.03 20.62
N GLU A 302 -7.13 23.17 20.94
CA GLU A 302 -7.63 24.47 20.50
C GLU A 302 -7.07 24.86 19.13
N TYR A 303 -7.85 25.58 18.35
CA TYR A 303 -7.40 26.21 17.11
C TYR A 303 -7.20 27.71 17.32
N LYS A 304 -6.25 28.31 16.58
CA LYS A 304 -6.16 29.77 16.45
C LYS A 304 -7.43 30.29 15.79
N ALA A 305 -8.03 31.32 16.40
CA ALA A 305 -9.29 31.89 15.91
C ALA A 305 -9.11 32.62 14.56
N GLU A 306 -7.91 33.07 14.24
CA GLU A 306 -7.62 33.88 13.06
C GLU A 306 -7.52 33.04 11.77
N ASP A 307 -6.83 31.91 11.83
CA ASP A 307 -6.46 31.11 10.65
C ASP A 307 -6.69 29.61 10.79
N HIS A 308 -7.26 29.16 11.92
CA HIS A 308 -7.58 27.76 12.21
C HIS A 308 -6.36 26.84 12.38
N GLU A 309 -5.17 27.39 12.66
CA GLU A 309 -3.98 26.57 12.95
C GLU A 309 -4.13 25.85 14.30
N ALA A 310 -3.78 24.56 14.38
CA ALA A 310 -3.83 23.80 15.64
C ALA A 310 -2.81 24.32 16.66
N LEU A 311 -3.23 24.49 17.92
CA LEU A 311 -2.39 24.98 19.02
C LEU A 311 -1.87 23.82 19.86
N LEU A 312 -0.67 23.35 19.53
CA LEU A 312 -0.07 22.20 20.20
C LEU A 312 0.56 22.56 21.55
N VAL A 313 0.34 21.70 22.54
CA VAL A 313 0.93 21.82 23.88
C VAL A 313 2.43 21.53 23.86
N ILE A 314 2.86 20.53 23.08
CA ILE A 314 4.27 20.12 22.96
C ILE A 314 4.79 20.42 21.55
N ASP A 315 4.50 19.53 20.60
CA ASP A 315 4.89 19.63 19.20
C ASP A 315 4.01 18.69 18.35
N ASN A 316 4.29 18.62 17.05
CA ASN A 316 3.53 17.87 16.07
C ASN A 316 3.86 16.37 16.00
N SER A 317 4.72 15.84 16.87
CA SER A 317 5.05 14.40 16.92
C SER A 317 4.84 13.79 18.31
N ASN A 318 4.48 14.60 19.30
CA ASN A 318 4.30 14.18 20.69
C ASN A 318 2.92 14.61 21.21
N PRO A 319 1.83 13.90 20.85
CA PRO A 319 0.50 14.26 21.29
C PRO A 319 0.35 14.10 22.80
N VAL A 320 -0.38 15.03 23.43
CA VAL A 320 -0.88 14.83 24.80
C VAL A 320 -2.31 14.30 24.77
N GLU A 321 -2.70 13.56 25.81
CA GLU A 321 -4.01 12.88 25.88
C GLU A 321 -5.20 13.83 25.67
N SER A 322 -5.10 15.10 26.07
CA SER A 322 -6.15 16.11 25.88
C SER A 322 -6.31 16.58 24.43
N GLU A 323 -5.32 16.36 23.56
CA GLU A 323 -5.33 16.74 22.15
C GLU A 323 -5.70 15.58 21.21
N ILE A 324 -5.74 14.36 21.75
CA ILE A 324 -6.18 13.17 21.02
C ILE A 324 -7.70 13.05 21.17
N GLY A 325 -8.39 13.38 20.09
CA GLY A 325 -9.84 13.30 20.01
C GLY A 325 -10.35 11.91 19.61
N THR A 326 -11.56 11.90 19.07
CA THR A 326 -12.24 10.69 18.62
C THR A 326 -11.45 9.96 17.55
N TYR A 327 -11.30 8.65 17.69
CA TYR A 327 -10.78 7.78 16.65
C TYR A 327 -11.65 7.86 15.39
N ILE A 328 -11.01 8.10 14.24
CA ILE A 328 -11.67 8.26 12.93
C ILE A 328 -11.71 6.92 12.19
N GLY A 329 -10.58 6.22 12.13
CA GLY A 329 -10.40 5.04 11.30
C GLY A 329 -8.96 4.55 11.34
N ALA A 330 -8.70 3.41 10.71
CA ALA A 330 -7.34 3.01 10.38
C ALA A 330 -7.25 2.46 8.97
N GLN A 331 -6.01 2.45 8.48
CA GLN A 331 -5.64 1.87 7.22
C GLN A 331 -4.40 1.01 7.43
N ASN A 332 -4.44 -0.21 6.90
CA ASN A 332 -3.25 -1.02 6.73
C ASN A 332 -2.78 -0.87 5.28
N ALA A 333 -1.51 -0.57 5.10
CA ALA A 333 -0.91 -0.49 3.79
C ALA A 333 0.41 -1.25 3.76
N ALA A 334 0.77 -1.79 2.61
CA ALA A 334 2.02 -2.50 2.46
C ALA A 334 2.72 -2.20 1.14
N ALA A 335 4.03 -2.38 1.13
CA ALA A 335 4.88 -2.37 -0.06
C ALA A 335 5.65 -3.69 -0.12
N ASN A 336 5.42 -4.50 -1.16
CA ASN A 336 6.22 -5.69 -1.43
C ASN A 336 7.48 -5.30 -2.21
N LEU A 337 8.63 -5.79 -1.77
CA LEU A 337 9.95 -5.43 -2.26
C LEU A 337 10.59 -6.60 -3.02
N ASN A 338 10.95 -6.36 -4.26
CA ASN A 338 11.78 -7.24 -5.06
C ASN A 338 13.25 -6.99 -4.69
N VAL A 339 13.71 -7.56 -3.59
CA VAL A 339 15.11 -7.49 -3.19
C VAL A 339 15.87 -8.53 -4.00
N ALA A 340 16.76 -8.09 -4.90
CA ALA A 340 17.64 -9.00 -5.61
C ALA A 340 18.53 -9.74 -4.59
N ALA A 341 18.40 -11.06 -4.53
CA ALA A 341 19.13 -11.91 -3.59
C ALA A 341 20.63 -11.57 -3.62
N VAL A 342 21.17 -11.11 -2.49
CA VAL A 342 22.61 -10.95 -2.30
C VAL A 342 23.21 -12.36 -2.30
N PRO A 343 24.08 -12.74 -3.25
CA PRO A 343 24.68 -14.06 -3.22
C PRO A 343 25.52 -14.18 -1.96
N GLU A 344 25.30 -15.23 -1.17
CA GLU A 344 26.07 -15.44 0.06
C GLU A 344 27.58 -15.50 -0.22
N PRO A 345 28.44 -15.11 0.75
CA PRO A 345 29.90 -15.11 0.57
C PRO A 345 30.45 -16.46 0.08
N GLU A 346 29.83 -17.56 0.48
CA GLU A 346 30.18 -18.91 0.02
C GLU A 346 29.94 -19.10 -1.48
N THR A 347 28.92 -18.46 -2.05
CA THR A 347 28.64 -18.46 -3.50
C THR A 347 29.77 -17.79 -4.28
N TYR A 348 30.29 -16.66 -3.77
CA TYR A 348 31.46 -15.99 -4.34
C TYR A 348 32.73 -16.81 -4.17
N ALA A 349 32.93 -17.45 -3.02
CA ALA A 349 34.07 -18.32 -2.78
C ALA A 349 34.07 -19.53 -3.73
N MET A 350 32.92 -20.17 -3.92
CA MET A 350 32.75 -21.30 -4.84
C MET A 350 32.95 -20.89 -6.30
N LEU A 351 32.48 -19.70 -6.69
CA LEU A 351 32.73 -19.14 -8.02
C LEU A 351 34.24 -18.93 -8.24
N LEU A 352 34.93 -18.31 -7.28
CA LEU A 352 36.38 -18.06 -7.37
C LEU A 352 37.19 -19.36 -7.42
N VAL A 353 36.80 -20.37 -6.62
CA VAL A 353 37.39 -21.72 -6.67
C VAL A 353 37.14 -22.37 -8.03
N GLY A 354 35.91 -22.30 -8.55
CA GLY A 354 35.56 -22.84 -9.86
C GLY A 354 36.38 -22.23 -11.00
N VAL A 355 36.49 -20.89 -11.03
CA VAL A 355 37.31 -20.17 -12.02
C VAL A 355 38.80 -20.50 -11.86
N GLY A 356 39.29 -20.58 -10.61
CA GLY A 356 40.66 -20.98 -10.31
C GLY A 356 41.00 -22.38 -10.81
N LEU A 357 40.10 -23.35 -10.64
CA LEU A 357 40.27 -24.73 -11.12
C LEU A 357 40.24 -24.81 -12.66
N ILE A 358 39.40 -24.02 -13.32
CA ILE A 358 39.37 -23.91 -14.79
C ILE A 358 40.70 -23.33 -15.30
N GLY A 359 41.19 -22.25 -14.68
CA GLY A 359 42.48 -21.63 -15.01
C GLY A 359 43.66 -22.61 -14.84
N LEU A 360 43.66 -23.40 -13.76
CA LEU A 360 44.67 -24.42 -13.52
C LEU A 360 44.63 -25.55 -14.56
N ARG A 361 43.43 -26.04 -14.94
CA ARG A 361 43.27 -27.05 -15.99
C ARG A 361 43.74 -26.56 -17.35
N LEU A 362 43.42 -25.31 -17.72
CA LEU A 362 43.87 -24.72 -18.99
C LEU A 362 45.40 -24.57 -19.03
N ARG A 363 46.01 -24.17 -17.91
CA ARG A 363 47.48 -24.07 -17.78
C ARG A 363 48.17 -25.44 -17.86
N GLN A 364 47.58 -26.48 -17.28
CA GLN A 364 48.10 -27.85 -17.37
C GLN A 364 48.02 -28.39 -18.81
N ARG A 365 46.92 -28.16 -19.52
CA ARG A 365 46.77 -28.56 -20.94
C ARG A 365 47.76 -27.82 -21.85
N GLY A 366 48.01 -26.54 -21.60
CA GLY A 366 49.03 -25.76 -22.32
C GLY A 366 50.46 -26.24 -22.08
N ARG A 367 50.77 -26.74 -20.88
CA ARG A 367 52.09 -27.33 -20.56
C ARG A 367 52.29 -28.70 -21.20
N SER A 368 51.26 -29.54 -21.27
CA SER A 368 51.35 -30.84 -21.96
C SER A 368 51.49 -30.70 -23.48
N ALA A 369 50.95 -29.64 -24.08
CA ALA A 369 51.12 -29.34 -25.51
C ALA A 369 52.50 -28.75 -25.88
N ALA A 370 53.29 -28.31 -24.89
CA ALA A 370 54.64 -27.77 -25.10
C ALA A 370 55.76 -28.82 -24.97
N LEU A 371 55.41 -30.06 -24.62
CA LEU A 371 56.34 -31.19 -24.40
C LEU A 371 56.12 -32.34 -25.39
N SER A 372 55.37 -32.13 -26.48
CA SER A 372 55.14 -33.12 -27.55
C SER A 372 55.74 -32.70 -28.88
#